data_AF-A0A6A6EA39-F1
#
_entry.id   AF-A0A6A6EA39-F1
#
_cell.length_a   1.000
_cell.length_b   1.000
_cell.length_c   1.000
_cell.angle_alpha   90.00
_cell.angle_beta   90.00
_cell.angle_gamma   90.00
#
_symmetry.space_group_name_H-M   'P 1'
#
loop_
_entity.id
_entity.type
_entity.pdbx_description
1 polymer ?
#
loop_
_entity_poly.entity_id
_entity_poly.type
_entity_poly.pdbx_seq_one_letter_code
_entity_poly.pdbx_strand_id
1 'polypeptide(L)'
;MTGAASPSSIPFAAGPNLGTAFADKHNKGFPLFAYLMGSSPRTAHLRRFPSVSMRLLLLLQYEIQDLENRLLKLDPKESDTRERETSSSAMDFRCLKGSPEQVKILSELKLKCKEYEEAMLRFRSLAASGQDEYLIRELQLWLNRPEYCDQLLSGIDESIWGSPEEPDNYMPDLIQLFPSAPEGLFARLFKGPVIRFLHRTILYRCQGPDTYYTTDTLDAVVSVISVVITSSIIYLAIGILLTAQSRLNQLLTVFLVTAATTFCTGVFGNEKFTVAIATLAAVLVTLVANNRSSKGQ
;
A
#
# COMPACT_ATOMS: atom_id res chain seq x y z
N MET A 1 -3.75 19.78 25.75
CA MET A 1 -3.62 20.42 24.44
C MET A 1 -2.24 20.10 23.89
N THR A 2 -2.11 19.01 23.14
CA THR A 2 -0.85 18.56 22.54
C THR A 2 -1.16 18.17 21.10
N GLY A 3 -0.82 19.07 20.18
CA GLY A 3 -1.01 18.87 18.74
C GLY A 3 0.00 17.87 18.22
N ALA A 4 -0.50 16.73 17.72
CA ALA A 4 0.28 15.80 16.94
C ALA A 4 0.55 16.43 15.57
N ALA A 5 1.82 16.70 15.28
CA ALA A 5 2.26 17.16 13.97
C ALA A 5 2.16 16.01 12.97
N SER A 6 1.32 16.17 11.95
CA SER A 6 1.27 15.29 10.79
C SER A 6 2.64 15.24 10.10
N PRO A 7 3.09 14.07 9.62
CA PRO A 7 4.31 13.98 8.83
C PRO A 7 4.10 14.73 7.52
N SER A 8 4.89 15.78 7.33
CA SER A 8 5.00 16.56 6.10
C SER A 8 5.33 15.62 4.94
N SER A 9 4.39 15.42 4.03
CA SER A 9 4.62 14.84 2.72
C SER A 9 5.56 15.76 1.94
N ILE A 10 6.81 15.35 1.81
CA ILE A 10 7.78 16.02 0.94
C ILE A 10 7.24 15.88 -0.49
N PRO A 11 7.00 16.98 -1.23
CA PRO A 11 6.63 16.88 -2.63
C PRO A 11 7.84 16.33 -3.38
N PHE A 12 7.73 15.08 -3.84
CA PHE A 12 8.72 14.46 -4.70
C PHE A 12 8.63 15.17 -6.05
N ALA A 13 9.51 16.16 -6.26
CA ALA A 13 9.61 16.88 -7.51
C ALA A 13 9.92 15.88 -8.63
N ALA A 14 9.00 15.76 -9.58
CA ALA A 14 9.21 15.04 -10.83
C ALA A 14 10.34 15.73 -11.61
N GLY A 15 11.58 15.33 -11.31
CA GLY A 15 12.77 15.74 -12.04
C GLY A 15 12.77 15.18 -13.47
N PRO A 16 13.53 15.78 -14.38
CA PRO A 16 13.58 15.38 -15.79
C PRO A 16 14.14 13.96 -15.89
N ASN A 17 13.34 13.01 -16.41
CA ASN A 17 13.71 11.68 -16.92
C ASN A 17 15.12 11.17 -16.52
N LEU A 18 15.41 11.04 -15.23
CA LEU A 18 16.73 10.62 -14.73
C LEU A 18 17.01 9.14 -15.03
N GLY A 19 15.98 8.39 -15.42
CA GLY A 19 16.01 6.93 -15.61
C GLY A 19 16.79 6.44 -16.84
N THR A 20 17.14 7.29 -17.81
CA THR A 20 17.91 6.86 -18.99
C THR A 20 19.37 7.30 -18.95
N ALA A 21 19.71 8.41 -18.29
CA ALA A 21 21.05 8.99 -18.32
C ALA A 21 22.14 8.11 -17.67
N PHE A 22 21.75 7.15 -16.82
CA PHE A 22 22.67 6.21 -16.16
C PHE A 22 22.42 4.75 -16.53
N ALA A 23 21.36 4.44 -17.28
CA ALA A 23 21.07 3.07 -17.72
C ALA A 23 22.25 2.48 -18.52
N ASP A 24 22.83 3.29 -19.42
CA ASP A 24 23.98 2.90 -20.26
C ASP A 24 25.25 2.57 -19.46
N LYS A 25 25.32 2.95 -18.18
CA LYS A 25 26.48 2.67 -17.30
C LYS A 25 26.37 1.36 -16.54
N HIS A 26 25.18 0.74 -16.53
CA HIS A 26 24.95 -0.51 -15.80
C HIS A 26 24.97 -1.69 -16.78
N ASN A 27 25.75 -2.72 -16.43
CA ASN A 27 25.72 -3.99 -17.17
C ASN A 27 24.32 -4.62 -17.08
N LYS A 28 23.88 -5.26 -18.17
CA LYS A 28 22.65 -6.06 -18.21
C LYS A 28 22.60 -7.07 -17.07
N GLY A 29 21.39 -7.47 -16.66
CA GLY A 29 21.17 -8.39 -15.53
C GLY A 29 20.88 -7.65 -14.23
N PHE A 30 21.37 -8.21 -13.11
CA PHE A 30 21.13 -7.68 -11.76
C PHE A 30 21.52 -6.21 -11.55
N PRO A 31 22.65 -5.68 -12.07
CA PRO A 31 23.00 -4.28 -11.87
C PRO A 31 21.97 -3.32 -12.48
N LEU A 32 21.53 -3.58 -13.72
CA LEU A 32 20.50 -2.79 -14.38
C LEU A 32 19.14 -2.96 -13.70
N PHE A 33 18.82 -4.17 -13.22
CA PHE A 33 17.58 -4.43 -12.48
C PHE A 33 17.54 -3.69 -11.13
N ALA A 34 18.66 -3.67 -10.40
CA ALA A 34 18.79 -2.90 -9.17
C ALA A 34 18.68 -1.40 -9.44
N TYR A 35 19.26 -0.92 -10.54
CA TYR A 35 19.11 0.47 -10.99
C TYR A 35 17.65 0.81 -11.31
N LEU A 36 16.92 -0.08 -11.99
CA LEU A 36 15.48 0.09 -12.27
C LEU A 36 14.69 0.23 -10.98
N MET A 37 14.88 -0.68 -10.01
CA MET A 37 14.21 -0.62 -8.71
C MET A 37 14.56 0.63 -7.91
N GLY A 38 15.82 1.08 -7.98
CA GLY A 38 16.26 2.33 -7.34
C GLY A 38 15.68 3.58 -8.01
N SER A 39 15.48 3.54 -9.33
CA SER A 39 14.93 4.66 -10.11
C SER A 39 13.41 4.73 -10.03
N SER A 40 12.74 3.59 -9.85
CA SER A 40 11.29 3.49 -9.73
C SER A 40 10.91 2.71 -8.47
N PRO A 41 10.77 3.39 -7.31
CA PRO A 41 10.49 2.74 -6.03
C PRO A 41 9.25 1.83 -6.03
N ARG A 42 8.26 2.11 -6.89
CA ARG A 42 7.06 1.27 -7.01
C ARG A 42 7.34 -0.12 -7.59
N THR A 43 8.37 -0.23 -8.44
CA THR A 43 8.82 -1.52 -8.98
C THR A 43 9.68 -2.31 -8.00
N ALA A 44 10.12 -1.69 -6.89
CA ALA A 44 10.91 -2.34 -5.88
C ALA A 44 10.06 -3.33 -5.08
N HIS A 45 10.00 -4.56 -5.60
CA HIS A 45 9.50 -5.72 -4.90
C HIS A 45 10.69 -6.46 -4.31
N LEU A 46 10.54 -7.03 -3.12
CA LEU A 46 11.55 -7.91 -2.55
C LEU A 46 10.87 -9.05 -1.81
N ARG A 47 11.62 -10.13 -1.64
CA ARG A 47 11.17 -11.29 -0.87
C ARG A 47 11.24 -10.99 0.63
N ARG A 48 10.18 -11.28 1.38
CA ARG A 48 10.12 -11.06 2.85
C ARG A 48 10.66 -12.21 3.72
N PHE A 49 11.00 -13.35 3.10
CA PHE A 49 11.55 -14.54 3.76
C PHE A 49 10.83 -14.97 5.06
N PRO A 50 9.51 -15.19 5.03
CA PRO A 50 8.70 -15.31 6.25
C PRO A 50 9.11 -16.51 7.11
N SER A 51 9.48 -17.63 6.47
CA SER A 51 9.94 -18.83 7.18
C SER A 51 11.26 -18.61 7.91
N VAL A 52 12.17 -17.82 7.35
CA VAL A 52 13.46 -17.50 7.99
C VAL A 52 13.22 -16.55 9.16
N SER A 53 12.42 -15.50 8.97
CA SER A 53 12.05 -14.57 10.05
C SER A 53 11.35 -15.27 11.20
N MET A 54 10.44 -16.23 10.92
CA MET A 54 9.76 -17.00 11.96
C MET A 54 10.73 -17.87 12.77
N ARG A 55 11.72 -18.50 12.12
CA ARG A 55 12.77 -19.25 12.83
C ARG A 55 13.58 -18.37 13.78
N LEU A 56 13.92 -17.15 13.35
CA LEU A 56 14.62 -16.18 14.20
C LEU A 56 13.76 -15.76 15.41
N LEU A 57 12.46 -15.53 15.21
CA LEU A 57 11.55 -15.22 16.32
C LEU A 57 11.41 -16.38 17.31
N LEU A 58 11.28 -17.62 16.83
CA LEU A 58 11.20 -18.81 17.68
C LEU A 58 12.50 -19.03 18.47
N LEU A 59 13.67 -18.74 17.86
CA LEU A 59 14.95 -18.78 18.56
C LEU A 59 14.99 -17.77 19.71
N LEU A 60 14.58 -16.52 19.46
CA LEU A 60 14.53 -15.48 20.50
C LEU A 60 13.54 -15.84 21.62
N GLN A 61 12.39 -16.43 21.30
CA GLN A 61 11.44 -16.92 22.31
C GLN A 61 12.07 -18.00 23.21
N TYR A 62 12.78 -18.95 22.60
CA TYR A 62 13.50 -19.97 23.35
C TYR A 62 14.56 -19.36 24.28
N GLU A 63 15.36 -18.42 23.79
CA GLU A 63 16.40 -17.74 24.60
C GLU A 63 15.79 -16.99 25.79
N ILE A 64 14.68 -16.27 25.58
CA ILE A 64 13.94 -15.58 26.64
C ILE A 64 13.42 -16.59 27.67
N GLN A 65 12.80 -17.68 27.22
CA GLN A 65 12.25 -18.71 28.10
C GLN A 65 13.34 -19.43 28.92
N ASP A 66 14.52 -19.67 28.33
CA ASP A 66 15.67 -20.22 29.07
C ASP A 66 16.14 -19.27 30.17
N LEU A 67 16.24 -17.97 29.87
CA LEU A 67 16.61 -16.94 30.86
C LEU A 67 15.58 -16.82 31.99
N GLU A 68 14.28 -16.87 31.67
CA GLU A 68 13.20 -16.91 32.66
C GLU A 68 13.30 -18.13 33.56
N ASN A 69 13.49 -19.32 32.98
CA ASN A 69 13.67 -20.56 33.74
C ASN A 69 14.90 -20.51 34.65
N ARG A 70 16.00 -19.90 34.20
CA ARG A 70 17.21 -19.69 35.00
C ARG A 70 16.96 -18.71 36.13
N LEU A 71 16.20 -17.64 35.89
CA LEU A 71 15.80 -16.69 36.93
C LEU A 71 14.93 -17.37 38.00
N LEU A 72 13.91 -18.13 37.60
CA LEU A 72 13.04 -18.89 38.49
C LEU A 72 13.79 -19.93 39.35
N LYS A 73 14.90 -20.49 38.84
CA LYS A 73 15.77 -21.39 39.62
C LYS A 73 16.58 -20.67 40.69
N LEU A 74 16.87 -19.38 40.50
CA LEU A 74 17.58 -18.55 41.47
C LEU A 74 16.64 -17.96 42.52
N ASP A 75 15.34 -17.90 42.25
CA ASP A 75 14.37 -17.50 43.26
C ASP A 75 14.41 -18.53 44.41
N PRO A 76 14.64 -18.08 45.65
CA PRO A 76 14.68 -18.98 46.78
C PRO A 76 13.31 -19.67 46.85
N LYS A 77 13.29 -21.00 46.72
CA LYS A 77 12.08 -21.77 46.98
C LYS A 77 11.65 -21.42 48.39
N GLU A 78 10.55 -20.68 48.56
CA GLU A 78 9.93 -20.31 49.84
C GLU A 78 9.42 -21.52 50.65
N SER A 79 10.00 -22.70 50.46
CA SER A 79 9.60 -23.94 51.12
C SER A 79 10.64 -24.31 52.18
N ASP A 80 10.46 -23.76 53.40
CA ASP A 80 10.17 -24.54 54.61
C ASP A 80 10.35 -23.78 55.94
N THR A 81 10.88 -22.56 55.94
CA THR A 81 11.09 -21.82 57.19
C THR A 81 9.86 -21.01 57.58
N ARG A 82 9.14 -21.53 58.58
CA ARG A 82 7.89 -21.09 59.18
C ARG A 82 7.93 -19.74 59.91
N GLU A 83 8.82 -18.80 59.55
CA GLU A 83 8.95 -17.50 60.20
C GLU A 83 8.38 -16.37 59.34
N ARG A 84 7.24 -15.86 59.83
CA ARG A 84 6.24 -15.07 59.11
C ARG A 84 6.50 -13.56 59.15
N GLU A 85 7.73 -13.11 59.35
CA GLU A 85 8.04 -11.69 59.63
C GLU A 85 8.88 -10.95 58.57
N THR A 86 9.34 -11.62 57.51
CA THR A 86 10.16 -11.01 56.43
C THR A 86 9.40 -10.74 55.13
N SER A 87 8.07 -10.70 55.15
CA SER A 87 7.23 -10.51 53.95
C SER A 87 7.27 -9.10 53.34
N SER A 88 7.93 -8.11 53.98
CA SER A 88 8.06 -6.77 53.38
C SER A 88 9.22 -6.67 52.38
N SER A 89 10.19 -7.59 52.41
CA SER A 89 11.40 -7.50 51.57
C SER A 89 11.19 -7.96 50.13
N ALA A 90 10.16 -8.78 49.86
CA ALA A 90 9.84 -9.24 48.50
C ALA A 90 9.12 -8.17 47.65
N MET A 91 8.57 -7.13 48.29
CA MET A 91 7.84 -6.04 47.64
C MET A 91 8.73 -4.82 47.35
N ASP A 92 9.92 -4.72 47.98
CA ASP A 92 10.80 -3.58 47.81
C ASP A 92 11.75 -3.79 46.61
N PHE A 93 11.58 -2.98 45.56
CA PHE A 93 12.40 -3.01 44.34
C PHE A 93 13.90 -2.83 44.65
N ARG A 94 14.23 -2.26 45.82
CA ARG A 94 15.61 -2.12 46.32
C ARG A 94 16.24 -3.46 46.72
N CYS A 95 15.45 -4.40 47.21
CA CYS A 95 15.88 -5.76 47.57
C CYS A 95 15.96 -6.69 46.36
N LEU A 96 15.33 -6.33 45.24
CA LEU A 96 15.44 -6.98 43.92
C LEU A 96 16.81 -6.77 43.25
N LYS A 97 17.69 -5.92 43.80
CA LYS A 97 19.14 -5.99 43.54
C LYS A 97 19.75 -7.22 44.23
N GLY A 98 19.21 -8.38 43.90
CA GLY A 98 19.66 -9.65 44.44
C GLY A 98 21.07 -10.02 43.99
N SER A 99 21.37 -11.31 44.02
CA SER A 99 22.66 -11.87 43.63
C SER A 99 23.18 -11.24 42.31
N PRO A 100 24.49 -10.95 42.18
CA PRO A 100 25.06 -10.42 40.93
C PRO A 100 24.68 -11.27 39.70
N GLU A 101 24.40 -12.55 39.89
CA GLU A 101 23.91 -13.47 38.85
C GLU A 101 22.48 -13.15 38.40
N GLN A 102 21.56 -12.84 39.33
CA GLN A 102 20.19 -12.43 39.01
C GLN A 102 20.18 -11.12 38.23
N VAL A 103 21.00 -10.15 38.65
CA VAL A 103 21.15 -8.87 37.94
C VAL A 103 21.66 -9.08 36.51
N LYS A 104 22.62 -9.99 36.33
CA LYS A 104 23.15 -10.35 35.00
C LYS A 104 22.07 -10.98 34.12
N ILE A 105 21.31 -11.95 34.63
CA ILE A 105 20.21 -12.60 33.89
C ILE A 105 19.12 -11.59 33.53
N LEU A 106 18.72 -10.73 34.47
CA LEU A 106 17.72 -9.68 34.21
C LEU A 106 18.20 -8.68 33.13
N SER A 107 19.49 -8.33 33.12
CA SER A 107 20.06 -7.49 32.08
C SER A 107 20.04 -8.16 30.70
N GLU A 108 20.38 -9.44 30.64
CA GLU A 108 20.36 -10.24 29.41
C GLU A 108 18.93 -10.42 28.89
N LEU A 109 17.99 -10.75 29.80
CA LEU A 109 16.56 -10.86 29.51
C LEU A 109 16.01 -9.55 28.94
N LYS A 110 16.36 -8.40 29.54
CA LYS A 110 15.95 -7.08 29.03
C LYS A 110 16.45 -6.84 27.59
N LEU A 111 17.68 -7.23 27.27
CA LEU A 111 18.23 -7.10 25.93
C LEU A 111 17.48 -8.01 24.95
N LYS A 112 17.28 -9.27 25.30
CA LYS A 112 16.59 -10.27 24.46
C LYS A 112 15.13 -9.95 24.22
N CYS A 113 14.40 -9.48 25.24
CA CYS A 113 13.03 -9.00 25.08
C CYS A 113 12.97 -7.84 24.09
N LYS A 114 13.91 -6.89 24.17
CA LYS A 114 13.98 -5.78 23.21
C LYS A 114 14.26 -6.27 21.78
N GLU A 115 15.22 -7.18 21.59
CA GLU A 115 15.52 -7.79 20.29
C GLU A 115 14.30 -8.50 19.71
N TYR A 116 13.57 -9.25 20.54
CA TYR A 116 12.34 -9.95 20.16
C TYR A 116 11.21 -8.98 19.77
N GLU A 117 10.95 -7.96 20.56
CA GLU A 117 9.94 -6.93 20.27
C GLU A 117 10.24 -6.20 18.95
N GLU A 118 11.49 -5.78 18.75
CA GLU A 118 11.92 -5.13 17.50
C GLU A 118 11.79 -6.06 16.29
N ALA A 119 12.21 -7.32 16.42
CA ALA A 119 12.08 -8.31 15.35
C ALA A 119 10.60 -8.57 15.01
N MET A 120 9.74 -8.65 16.02
CA MET A 120 8.31 -8.86 15.85
C MET A 120 7.63 -7.66 15.17
N LEU A 121 7.99 -6.42 15.56
CA LEU A 121 7.49 -5.21 14.90
C LEU A 121 7.92 -5.14 13.43
N ARG A 122 9.19 -5.46 13.13
CA ARG A 122 9.69 -5.54 11.75
C ARG A 122 8.94 -6.59 10.95
N PHE A 123 8.77 -7.80 11.50
CA PHE A 123 8.04 -8.88 10.84
C PHE A 123 6.59 -8.50 10.56
N ARG A 124 5.90 -7.89 11.53
CA ARG A 124 4.53 -7.40 11.36
C ARG A 124 4.45 -6.30 10.29
N SER A 125 5.40 -5.37 10.28
CA SER A 125 5.46 -4.31 9.27
C SER A 125 5.61 -4.89 7.87
N LEU A 126 6.50 -5.87 7.68
CA LEU A 126 6.69 -6.56 6.40
C LEU A 126 5.48 -7.44 6.01
N ALA A 127 4.76 -7.97 7.00
CA ALA A 127 3.55 -8.75 6.76
C ALA A 127 2.37 -7.89 6.29
N ALA A 128 2.33 -6.62 6.68
CA ALA A 128 1.30 -5.67 6.26
C ALA A 128 1.51 -5.16 4.82
N SER A 129 2.71 -5.28 4.26
CA SER A 129 3.00 -4.90 2.89
C SER A 129 2.26 -5.82 1.90
N GLY A 130 1.53 -5.20 0.98
CA GLY A 130 0.85 -5.91 -0.10
C GLY A 130 1.78 -6.29 -1.26
N GLN A 131 1.18 -6.95 -2.23
CA GLN A 131 1.78 -7.29 -3.52
C GLN A 131 0.98 -6.62 -4.64
N ASP A 132 1.65 -6.06 -5.64
CA ASP A 132 1.04 -5.52 -6.86
C ASP A 132 1.32 -6.49 -8.02
N GLU A 133 0.37 -7.39 -8.27
CA GLU A 133 0.47 -8.43 -9.31
C GLU A 133 0.69 -7.83 -10.70
N TYR A 134 0.13 -6.64 -10.96
CA TYR A 134 0.31 -5.95 -12.23
C TYR A 134 1.76 -5.52 -12.43
N LEU A 135 2.37 -4.94 -11.39
CA LEU A 135 3.77 -4.52 -11.45
C LEU A 135 4.73 -5.71 -11.52
N ILE A 136 4.42 -6.83 -10.86
CA ILE A 136 5.21 -8.06 -10.98
C ILE A 136 5.20 -8.55 -12.44
N ARG A 137 4.04 -8.53 -13.11
CA ARG A 137 3.94 -8.91 -14.54
C ARG A 137 4.69 -7.96 -15.46
N GLU A 138 4.63 -6.66 -15.20
CA GLU A 138 5.46 -5.67 -15.91
C GLU A 138 6.95 -5.95 -15.72
N LEU A 139 7.39 -6.29 -14.51
CA LEU A 139 8.77 -6.66 -14.22
C LEU A 139 9.19 -7.96 -14.93
N GLN A 140 8.33 -8.98 -14.98
CA GLN A 140 8.59 -10.21 -15.74
C GLN A 140 8.80 -9.91 -17.22
N LEU A 141 7.91 -9.10 -17.81
CA LEU A 141 8.04 -8.66 -19.22
C LEU A 141 9.31 -7.84 -19.43
N TRP A 142 9.67 -6.98 -18.48
CA TRP A 142 10.90 -6.19 -18.52
C TRP A 142 12.14 -7.07 -18.52
N LEU A 143 12.19 -8.06 -17.62
CA LEU A 143 13.30 -9.00 -17.48
C LEU A 143 13.52 -9.83 -18.75
N ASN A 144 12.45 -10.15 -19.47
CA ASN A 144 12.51 -10.99 -20.68
C ASN A 144 12.84 -10.22 -21.98
N ARG A 145 12.91 -8.88 -21.94
CA ARG A 145 13.22 -8.10 -23.15
C ARG A 145 14.73 -8.12 -23.47
N PRO A 146 15.11 -8.34 -24.75
CA PRO A 146 16.51 -8.37 -25.18
C PRO A 146 17.25 -7.05 -24.99
N GLU A 147 16.52 -5.93 -25.03
CA GLU A 147 17.08 -4.59 -24.84
C GLU A 147 17.52 -4.34 -23.39
N TYR A 148 16.96 -5.06 -22.42
CA TYR A 148 17.20 -4.83 -20.99
C TYR A 148 18.04 -5.95 -20.37
N CYS A 149 17.40 -6.96 -19.79
CA CYS A 149 18.11 -8.06 -19.16
C CYS A 149 18.53 -9.15 -20.15
N ASP A 150 17.86 -9.25 -21.31
CA ASP A 150 18.15 -10.25 -22.36
C ASP A 150 18.03 -11.72 -21.95
N GLN A 151 17.62 -11.94 -20.70
CA GLN A 151 17.30 -13.21 -20.09
C GLN A 151 16.57 -12.94 -18.79
N LEU A 152 15.53 -13.73 -18.54
CA LEU A 152 14.98 -13.89 -17.21
C LEU A 152 16.12 -14.25 -16.24
N LEU A 153 16.03 -13.83 -14.97
CA LEU A 153 17.04 -14.16 -13.97
C LEU A 153 17.19 -15.70 -13.91
N SER A 154 18.27 -16.22 -14.48
CA SER A 154 18.53 -17.65 -14.56
C SER A 154 19.09 -18.17 -13.23
N GLY A 155 18.72 -19.38 -12.83
CA GLY A 155 19.29 -20.05 -11.66
C GLY A 155 18.31 -20.13 -10.48
N ILE A 156 18.82 -20.02 -9.26
CA ILE A 156 18.02 -20.20 -8.04
C ILE A 156 16.89 -19.15 -7.93
N ASP A 157 17.13 -17.97 -8.51
CA ASP A 157 16.22 -16.83 -8.42
C ASP A 157 15.12 -16.81 -9.50
N GLU A 158 15.15 -17.75 -10.44
CA GLU A 158 14.17 -17.86 -11.54
C GLU A 158 12.74 -18.00 -10.99
N SER A 159 12.58 -18.90 -10.02
CA SER A 159 11.32 -19.15 -9.32
C SER A 159 10.84 -17.98 -8.45
N ILE A 160 11.71 -17.00 -8.14
CA ILE A 160 11.33 -15.87 -7.28
C ILE A 160 10.39 -14.95 -8.04
N TRP A 161 10.79 -14.58 -9.25
CA TRP A 161 10.11 -13.59 -10.07
C TRP A 161 9.08 -14.20 -11.02
N GLY A 162 9.18 -15.51 -11.28
CA GLY A 162 8.37 -16.19 -12.29
C GLY A 162 8.80 -15.79 -13.71
N SER A 163 8.08 -16.31 -14.71
CA SER A 163 8.36 -16.07 -16.12
C SER A 163 7.17 -15.42 -16.82
N PRO A 164 7.37 -14.70 -17.94
CA PRO A 164 6.26 -14.20 -18.75
C PRO A 164 5.38 -15.29 -19.37
N GLU A 165 5.95 -16.48 -19.60
CA GLU A 165 5.22 -17.67 -20.07
C GLU A 165 4.31 -18.22 -18.96
N GLU A 166 4.73 -18.12 -17.71
CA GLU A 166 3.98 -18.53 -16.52
C GLU A 166 3.87 -17.36 -15.52
N PRO A 167 3.07 -16.31 -15.82
CA PRO A 167 3.09 -15.05 -15.08
C PRO A 167 2.61 -15.16 -13.63
N ASP A 168 1.89 -16.23 -13.31
CA ASP A 168 1.36 -16.51 -11.97
C ASP A 168 2.30 -17.41 -11.14
N ASN A 169 3.41 -17.88 -11.72
CA ASN A 169 4.38 -18.76 -11.08
C ASN A 169 5.54 -17.98 -10.42
N TYR A 170 5.19 -17.00 -9.58
CA TYR A 170 6.16 -16.25 -8.77
C TYR A 170 6.03 -16.59 -7.29
N MET A 171 7.05 -16.30 -6.49
CA MET A 171 7.03 -16.57 -5.05
C MET A 171 5.95 -15.71 -4.35
N PRO A 172 5.04 -16.30 -3.56
CA PRO A 172 3.94 -15.57 -2.91
C PRO A 172 4.41 -14.70 -1.73
N ASP A 173 5.70 -14.71 -1.40
CA ASP A 173 6.30 -13.89 -0.36
C ASP A 173 7.06 -12.66 -0.90
N LEU A 174 6.86 -12.34 -2.18
CA LEU A 174 7.19 -11.02 -2.74
C LEU A 174 6.28 -9.95 -2.14
N ILE A 175 6.89 -8.86 -1.69
CA ILE A 175 6.19 -7.68 -1.17
C ILE A 175 6.69 -6.43 -1.88
N GLN A 176 5.79 -5.46 -2.05
CA GLN A 176 6.16 -4.13 -2.51
C GLN A 176 6.79 -3.34 -1.35
N LEU A 177 8.00 -2.80 -1.55
CA LEU A 177 8.70 -2.02 -0.51
C LEU A 177 8.03 -0.68 -0.25
N PHE A 178 7.56 -0.05 -1.32
CA PHE A 178 6.90 1.25 -1.29
C PHE A 178 5.46 1.06 -1.75
N PRO A 179 4.55 0.64 -0.85
CA PRO A 179 3.15 0.44 -1.20
C PRO A 179 2.59 1.75 -1.74
N SER A 180 1.96 1.66 -2.90
CA SER A 180 1.24 2.80 -3.46
C SER A 180 0.09 3.17 -2.51
N ALA A 181 -0.24 4.47 -2.43
CA ALA A 181 -1.43 4.92 -1.69
C ALA A 181 -2.64 4.06 -2.10
N PRO A 182 -3.53 3.71 -1.16
CA PRO A 182 -4.62 2.76 -1.42
C PRO A 182 -5.37 3.17 -2.68
N GLU A 183 -5.18 2.39 -3.76
CA GLU A 183 -5.81 2.66 -5.03
C GLU A 183 -7.32 2.50 -4.85
N GLY A 184 -8.09 3.52 -5.22
CA GLY A 184 -9.55 3.41 -5.23
C GLY A 184 -9.99 2.21 -6.07
N LEU A 185 -11.15 1.61 -5.73
CA LEU A 185 -11.68 0.43 -6.44
C LEU A 185 -11.70 0.61 -7.96
N PHE A 186 -11.94 1.83 -8.44
CA PHE A 186 -11.86 2.17 -9.86
C PHE A 186 -10.47 1.97 -10.46
N ALA A 187 -9.41 2.48 -9.82
CA ALA A 187 -8.05 2.32 -10.31
C ALA A 187 -7.74 0.84 -10.47
N ARG A 188 -8.08 0.02 -9.47
CA ARG A 188 -7.89 -1.44 -9.58
C ARG A 188 -8.67 -2.09 -10.74
N LEU A 189 -9.93 -1.70 -10.95
CA LEU A 189 -10.79 -2.27 -11.98
C LEU A 189 -10.45 -1.81 -13.41
N PHE A 190 -10.05 -0.55 -13.56
CA PHE A 190 -9.90 0.08 -14.86
C PHE A 190 -8.44 0.27 -15.30
N LYS A 191 -7.44 0.17 -14.40
CA LYS A 191 -6.02 0.30 -14.76
C LYS A 191 -5.63 -0.68 -15.86
N GLY A 192 -5.99 -1.96 -15.75
CA GLY A 192 -5.72 -2.96 -16.80
C GLY A 192 -6.37 -2.62 -18.17
N PRO A 193 -7.71 -2.47 -18.26
CA PRO A 193 -8.39 -2.13 -19.50
C PRO A 193 -7.99 -0.78 -20.09
N VAL A 194 -7.83 0.25 -19.25
CA VAL A 194 -7.47 1.61 -19.68
C VAL A 194 -6.03 1.64 -20.16
N ILE A 195 -5.08 1.02 -19.45
CA ILE A 195 -3.69 0.94 -19.93
C ILE A 195 -3.65 0.21 -21.27
N ARG A 196 -4.32 -0.94 -21.39
CA ARG A 196 -4.37 -1.70 -22.64
C ARG A 196 -5.02 -0.92 -23.77
N PHE A 197 -6.08 -0.15 -23.48
CA PHE A 197 -6.72 0.75 -24.43
C PHE A 197 -5.77 1.88 -24.85
N LEU A 198 -5.23 2.63 -23.89
CA LEU A 198 -4.29 3.73 -24.15
C LEU A 198 -3.09 3.25 -24.98
N HIS A 199 -2.55 2.08 -24.61
CA HIS A 199 -1.44 1.45 -25.32
C HIS A 199 -1.80 1.16 -26.78
N ARG A 200 -3.03 0.70 -27.05
CA ARG A 200 -3.50 0.32 -28.38
C ARG A 200 -3.95 1.51 -29.23
N THR A 201 -4.63 2.51 -28.68
CA THR A 201 -5.21 3.63 -29.45
C THR A 201 -4.30 4.83 -29.58
N ILE A 202 -3.60 5.21 -28.51
CA ILE A 202 -2.84 6.48 -28.46
C ILE A 202 -1.34 6.22 -28.59
N LEU A 203 -0.81 5.21 -27.91
CA LEU A 203 0.65 5.00 -27.80
C LEU A 203 1.31 4.35 -29.01
N TYR A 204 0.60 3.52 -29.80
CA TYR A 204 1.18 2.91 -31.00
C TYR A 204 1.72 3.95 -32.00
N ARG A 205 1.22 5.20 -31.94
CA ARG A 205 1.69 6.31 -32.79
C ARG A 205 2.85 7.11 -32.21
N CYS A 206 3.19 6.95 -30.93
CA CYS A 206 4.14 7.81 -30.23
C CYS A 206 5.34 7.07 -29.62
N GLN A 207 5.40 5.74 -29.65
CA GLN A 207 6.47 5.00 -28.96
C GLN A 207 7.77 4.92 -29.78
N GLY A 208 8.82 5.53 -29.23
CA GLY A 208 10.18 4.98 -29.26
C GLY A 208 10.35 3.94 -28.14
N PRO A 209 11.40 3.09 -28.21
CA PRO A 209 11.52 1.87 -27.40
C PRO A 209 11.63 2.03 -25.86
N ASP A 210 11.90 3.22 -25.32
CA ASP A 210 12.37 3.35 -23.92
C ASP A 210 11.57 4.24 -22.97
N THR A 211 10.32 4.61 -23.28
CA THR A 211 9.51 5.39 -22.32
C THR A 211 8.87 4.48 -21.28
N TYR A 212 9.56 4.28 -20.16
CA TYR A 212 8.93 3.86 -18.90
C TYR A 212 7.96 4.96 -18.49
N TYR A 213 6.66 4.66 -18.55
CA TYR A 213 5.67 5.58 -18.02
C TYR A 213 5.83 5.63 -16.51
N THR A 214 6.26 6.77 -16.00
CA THR A 214 6.12 7.08 -14.58
C THR A 214 4.64 6.91 -14.26
N THR A 215 4.30 5.98 -13.38
CA THR A 215 2.92 5.68 -12.99
C THR A 215 2.17 6.92 -12.52
N ASP A 216 2.89 7.95 -12.06
CA ASP A 216 2.32 9.25 -11.70
C ASP A 216 1.63 9.95 -12.89
N THR A 217 2.13 9.74 -14.11
CA THR A 217 1.47 10.21 -15.34
C THR A 217 0.21 9.40 -15.64
N LEU A 218 0.21 8.09 -15.37
CA LEU A 218 -0.97 7.24 -15.53
C LEU A 218 -2.04 7.60 -14.50
N ASP A 219 -1.64 7.79 -13.24
CA ASP A 219 -2.53 8.24 -12.16
C ASP A 219 -3.15 9.60 -12.51
N ALA A 220 -2.36 10.53 -13.06
CA ALA A 220 -2.85 11.81 -13.55
C ALA A 220 -3.83 11.66 -14.73
N VAL A 221 -3.53 10.81 -15.72
CA VAL A 221 -4.42 10.56 -16.87
C VAL A 221 -5.72 9.91 -16.44
N VAL A 222 -5.67 8.89 -15.58
CA VAL A 222 -6.86 8.25 -15.02
C VAL A 222 -7.70 9.26 -14.24
N SER A 223 -7.04 10.13 -13.47
CA SER A 223 -7.73 11.23 -12.77
C SER A 223 -8.42 12.18 -13.76
N VAL A 224 -7.74 12.61 -14.82
CA VAL A 224 -8.34 13.48 -15.85
C VAL A 224 -9.52 12.81 -16.55
N ILE A 225 -9.37 11.54 -16.96
CA ILE A 225 -10.46 10.78 -17.60
C ILE A 225 -11.65 10.65 -16.66
N SER A 226 -11.43 10.38 -15.37
CA SER A 226 -12.50 10.29 -14.38
C SER A 226 -13.27 11.59 -14.24
N VAL A 227 -12.58 12.74 -14.25
CA VAL A 227 -13.20 14.06 -14.20
C VAL A 227 -14.03 14.32 -15.46
N VAL A 228 -13.52 13.97 -16.64
CA VAL A 228 -14.22 14.16 -17.92
C VAL A 228 -15.50 13.30 -17.99
N ILE A 229 -15.41 12.02 -17.62
CA ILE A 229 -16.57 11.11 -17.61
C ILE A 229 -17.63 11.64 -16.66
N THR A 230 -17.22 12.04 -15.46
CA THR A 230 -18.15 12.57 -14.45
C THR A 230 -18.83 13.85 -14.96
N SER A 231 -18.06 14.80 -15.47
CA SER A 231 -18.59 16.04 -16.01
C SER A 231 -19.58 15.78 -17.14
N SER A 232 -19.28 14.81 -18.00
CA SER A 232 -20.18 14.40 -19.09
C SER A 232 -21.50 13.83 -18.58
N ILE A 233 -21.45 12.97 -17.55
CA ILE A 233 -22.66 12.43 -16.89
C ILE A 233 -23.52 13.56 -16.31
N ILE A 234 -22.88 14.56 -15.70
CA ILE A 234 -23.56 15.73 -15.13
C ILE A 234 -24.27 16.55 -16.22
N TYR A 235 -23.58 16.89 -17.30
CA TYR A 235 -24.19 17.66 -18.40
C TYR A 235 -25.32 16.88 -19.08
N LEU A 236 -25.16 15.56 -19.26
CA LEU A 236 -26.20 14.69 -19.79
C LEU A 236 -27.44 14.68 -18.88
N ALA A 237 -27.24 14.62 -17.56
CA ALA A 237 -28.32 14.67 -16.59
C ALA A 237 -29.12 15.97 -16.67
N ILE A 238 -28.43 17.12 -16.75
CA ILE A 238 -29.08 18.44 -16.89
C ILE A 238 -29.86 18.49 -18.21
N GLY A 239 -29.28 18.01 -19.31
CA GLY A 239 -29.94 17.98 -20.62
C GLY A 239 -31.24 17.16 -20.60
N ILE A 240 -31.19 15.95 -20.02
CA ILE A 240 -32.39 15.10 -19.88
C ILE A 240 -33.44 15.80 -19.02
N LEU A 241 -33.04 16.43 -17.91
CA LEU A 241 -33.96 17.12 -17.00
C LEU A 241 -34.71 18.27 -17.69
N LEU A 242 -34.05 19.00 -18.60
CA LEU A 242 -34.65 20.10 -19.36
C LEU A 242 -35.65 19.60 -20.41
N THR A 243 -35.43 18.41 -20.97
CA THR A 243 -36.33 17.82 -21.99
C THR A 243 -37.52 17.06 -21.38
N ALA A 244 -37.44 16.65 -20.12
CA ALA A 244 -38.47 15.86 -19.46
C ALA A 244 -39.71 16.72 -19.13
N GLN A 245 -40.80 16.49 -19.86
CA GLN A 245 -42.05 17.26 -19.73
C GLN A 245 -42.96 16.75 -18.61
N SER A 246 -42.86 15.46 -18.25
CA SER A 246 -43.68 14.84 -17.20
C SER A 246 -42.98 14.87 -15.82
N ARG A 247 -43.77 15.13 -14.77
CA ARG A 247 -43.26 15.26 -13.38
C ARG A 247 -42.61 13.98 -12.85
N LEU A 248 -43.13 12.83 -13.26
CA LEU A 248 -42.62 11.53 -12.83
C LEU A 248 -41.26 11.23 -13.47
N ASN A 249 -41.08 11.58 -14.75
CA ASN A 249 -39.79 11.42 -15.43
C ASN A 249 -38.72 12.31 -14.80
N GLN A 250 -39.04 13.55 -14.41
CA GLN A 250 -38.09 14.45 -13.74
C GLN A 250 -37.58 13.86 -12.41
N LEU A 251 -38.48 13.35 -11.56
CA LEU A 251 -38.09 12.72 -10.28
C LEU A 251 -37.26 11.46 -10.51
N LEU A 252 -37.65 10.61 -11.48
CA LEU A 252 -36.91 9.39 -11.81
C LEU A 252 -35.50 9.71 -12.34
N THR A 253 -35.36 10.72 -13.20
CA THR A 253 -34.04 11.17 -13.70
C THR A 253 -33.14 11.66 -12.57
N VAL A 254 -33.65 12.49 -11.66
CA VAL A 254 -32.87 12.98 -10.51
C VAL A 254 -32.40 11.81 -9.65
N PHE A 255 -33.27 10.84 -9.38
CA PHE A 255 -32.90 9.65 -8.60
C PHE A 255 -31.82 8.83 -9.30
N LEU A 256 -31.98 8.51 -10.58
CA LEU A 256 -31.01 7.72 -11.35
C LEU A 256 -29.65 8.43 -11.46
N VAL A 257 -29.64 9.73 -11.70
CA VAL A 257 -28.41 10.52 -11.78
C VAL A 257 -27.71 10.58 -10.43
N THR A 258 -28.46 10.79 -9.35
CA THR A 258 -27.89 10.82 -7.99
C THR A 258 -27.31 9.46 -7.62
N ALA A 259 -28.02 8.36 -7.94
CA ALA A 259 -27.53 7.00 -7.73
C ALA A 259 -26.27 6.72 -8.57
N ALA A 260 -26.25 7.08 -9.85
CA ALA A 260 -25.10 6.93 -10.73
C ALA A 260 -23.89 7.74 -10.26
N THR A 261 -24.11 8.99 -9.81
CA THR A 261 -23.04 9.86 -9.31
C THR A 261 -22.50 9.37 -7.97
N THR A 262 -23.37 8.87 -7.08
CA THR A 262 -22.98 8.26 -5.80
C THR A 262 -22.17 6.99 -6.03
N PHE A 263 -22.62 6.14 -6.97
CA PHE A 263 -21.89 4.95 -7.39
C PHE A 263 -20.52 5.30 -7.97
N CYS A 264 -20.46 6.26 -8.90
CA CYS A 264 -19.19 6.75 -9.44
C CYS A 264 -18.27 7.21 -8.31
N THR A 265 -18.77 8.00 -7.36
CA THR A 265 -17.94 8.54 -6.27
C THR A 265 -17.41 7.46 -5.34
N GLY A 266 -18.26 6.51 -4.95
CA GLY A 266 -17.83 5.38 -4.13
C GLY A 266 -16.76 4.54 -4.84
N VAL A 267 -16.86 4.43 -6.16
CA VAL A 267 -15.90 3.73 -7.01
C VAL A 267 -14.59 4.51 -7.17
N PHE A 268 -14.65 5.83 -7.34
CA PHE A 268 -13.48 6.70 -7.55
C PHE A 268 -12.75 7.09 -6.25
N GLY A 269 -13.37 6.93 -5.08
CA GLY A 269 -12.70 7.07 -3.77
C GLY A 269 -12.04 8.43 -3.52
N ASN A 270 -12.51 9.48 -4.19
CA ASN A 270 -11.86 10.79 -4.16
C ASN A 270 -12.63 11.73 -3.23
N GLU A 271 -12.05 12.11 -2.10
CA GLU A 271 -12.69 12.95 -1.08
C GLU A 271 -13.15 14.31 -1.62
N LYS A 272 -12.44 14.86 -2.62
CA LYS A 272 -12.79 16.13 -3.28
C LYS A 272 -14.10 16.04 -4.06
N PHE A 273 -14.49 14.83 -4.42
CA PHE A 273 -15.63 14.55 -5.28
C PHE A 273 -16.95 14.50 -4.50
N THR A 274 -16.90 14.16 -3.22
CA THR A 274 -18.05 14.20 -2.30
C THR A 274 -18.61 15.61 -2.19
N VAL A 275 -17.75 16.63 -2.21
CA VAL A 275 -18.13 18.05 -2.22
C VAL A 275 -18.84 18.42 -3.53
N ALA A 276 -18.34 17.94 -4.66
CA ALA A 276 -18.96 18.18 -5.96
C ALA A 276 -20.37 17.60 -6.04
N ILE A 277 -20.61 16.38 -5.51
CA ILE A 277 -21.96 15.80 -5.44
C ILE A 277 -22.90 16.64 -4.58
N ALA A 278 -22.44 17.08 -3.41
CA ALA A 278 -23.27 17.89 -2.51
C ALA A 278 -23.71 19.18 -3.21
N THR A 279 -22.79 19.84 -3.93
CA THR A 279 -23.13 21.02 -4.73
C THR A 279 -24.09 20.69 -5.88
N LEU A 280 -23.96 19.53 -6.51
CA LEU A 280 -24.80 19.11 -7.61
C LEU A 280 -26.22 18.75 -7.18
N ALA A 281 -26.35 18.03 -6.08
CA ALA A 281 -27.62 17.72 -5.46
C ALA A 281 -28.35 19.02 -5.07
N ALA A 282 -27.63 19.99 -4.51
CA ALA A 282 -28.18 21.31 -4.20
C ALA A 282 -28.67 22.04 -5.46
N VAL A 283 -27.87 22.08 -6.53
CA VAL A 283 -28.24 22.74 -7.80
C VAL A 283 -29.42 22.06 -8.50
N LEU A 284 -29.47 20.73 -8.50
CA LEU A 284 -30.59 19.98 -9.07
C LEU A 284 -31.87 20.22 -8.27
N VAL A 285 -31.80 20.23 -6.94
CA VAL A 285 -32.95 20.51 -6.08
C VAL A 285 -33.46 21.94 -6.29
N THR A 286 -32.56 22.94 -6.38
CA THR A 286 -32.97 24.33 -6.63
C THR A 286 -33.57 24.52 -8.01
N LEU A 287 -33.03 23.88 -9.05
CA LEU A 287 -33.61 23.91 -10.40
C LEU A 287 -35.02 23.30 -10.43
N VAL A 288 -35.21 22.15 -9.77
CA VAL A 288 -36.53 21.52 -9.64
C VAL A 288 -37.49 22.42 -8.85
N ALA A 289 -37.02 23.04 -7.76
CA ALA A 289 -37.83 23.94 -6.95
C ALA A 289 -38.25 25.21 -7.73
N ASN A 290 -37.33 25.80 -8.50
CA ASN A 290 -37.61 27.01 -9.26
C ASN A 290 -38.59 26.74 -10.44
N ASN A 291 -38.44 25.59 -11.11
CA ASN A 291 -39.40 25.15 -12.12
C ASN A 291 -40.82 24.93 -11.56
N ARG A 292 -40.96 24.62 -10.26
CA ARG A 292 -42.28 24.55 -9.60
C ARG A 292 -42.91 25.93 -9.45
N SER A 293 -42.12 26.96 -9.12
CA SER A 293 -42.62 28.33 -8.95
C SER A 293 -43.18 28.93 -10.23
N SER A 294 -42.59 28.62 -11.39
CA SER A 294 -43.01 29.17 -12.69
C SER A 294 -44.31 28.57 -13.24
N LYS A 295 -44.73 27.38 -12.81
CA LYS A 295 -45.95 26.70 -13.30
C LYS A 295 -47.18 26.88 -12.39
N GLY A 296 -47.03 27.63 -11.29
CA GLY A 296 -48.10 27.91 -10.31
C GLY A 296 -48.73 29.30 -10.44
N GLN A 297 -48.31 30.10 -11.42
CA GLN A 297 -49.00 31.30 -11.93
C GLN A 297 -49.73 30.92 -13.22
#